data_AF-K1UJX9-F1
#
_entry.id   AF-K1UJX9-F1
#
_cell.length_a   1.000
_cell.length_b   1.000
_cell.length_c   1.000
_cell.angle_alpha   90.00
_cell.angle_beta   90.00
_cell.angle_gamma   90.00
#
_symmetry.space_group_name_H-M   'P 1'
#
loop_
_entity.id
_entity.type
_entity.pdbx_description
1 polymer ?
#
loop_
_entity_poly.entity_id
_entity_poly.type
_entity_poly.pdbx_seq_one_letter_code
_entity_poly.pdbx_strand_id
1 'polypeptide(L)' 'MTPQEQLCEKMRVEQSAYCLWLTAQPPEEILNHAYEYSVREDIILATEEMNLTPARVRALL' A
#
# COMPACT_ATOMS: atom_id res chain seq x y z
N MET A 1 -9.16 16.82 1.86
CA MET A 1 -8.90 15.41 2.16
C MET A 1 -8.99 15.16 3.65
N THR A 2 -9.73 14.15 4.09
CA THR A 2 -9.72 13.63 5.45
C THR A 2 -8.35 13.00 5.76
N PRO A 3 -7.95 12.83 7.05
CA PRO A 3 -6.71 12.13 7.39
C PRO A 3 -6.64 10.71 6.82
N GLN A 4 -7.80 10.04 6.69
CA GLN A 4 -7.87 8.70 6.13
C GLN A 4 -7.60 8.71 4.63
N GLU A 5 -8.17 9.67 3.89
CA GLU A 5 -7.86 9.87 2.47
C GLU A 5 -6.38 10.17 2.23
N GLN A 6 -5.75 10.95 3.13
CA GLN A 6 -4.30 11.22 3.07
C GLN A 6 -3.48 9.95 3.29
N LEU A 7 -3.90 9.08 4.22
CA LEU A 7 -3.24 7.81 4.48
C LEU A 7 -3.35 6.88 3.26
N CYS A 8 -4.56 6.73 2.71
CA CYS A 8 -4.77 5.90 1.52
C CYS A 8 -3.95 6.41 0.33
N GLU A 9 -3.91 7.72 0.09
CA GLU A 9 -3.12 8.31 -0.98
C GLU A 9 -1.62 8.03 -0.79
N LYS A 10 -1.09 8.25 0.43
CA LYS A 10 0.31 7.92 0.75
C LYS A 10 0.63 6.46 0.43
N MET A 11 -0.21 5.53 0.89
CA MET A 11 0.01 4.10 0.67
C MET A 11 -0.07 3.73 -0.82
N ARG A 12 -1.00 4.33 -1.58
CA ARG A 12 -1.10 4.16 -3.04
C ARG A 12 0.13 4.68 -3.78
N VAL A 13 0.68 5.82 -3.38
CA VAL A 13 1.90 6.39 -3.96
C VAL A 13 3.09 5.46 -3.70
N GLU A 14 3.27 5.00 -2.46
CA GLU A 14 4.36 4.09 -2.09
C GLU A 14 4.25 2.74 -2.81
N GLN A 15 3.04 2.21 -2.94
CA GLN A 15 2.78 0.95 -3.66
C GLN A 15 2.98 1.11 -5.16
N SER A 16 2.62 2.25 -5.75
CA SER A 16 2.87 2.55 -7.16
C SER A 16 4.37 2.62 -7.45
N ALA A 17 5.15 3.27 -6.56
CA ALA A 17 6.60 3.30 -6.67
C ALA A 17 7.22 1.89 -6.56
N TYR A 18 6.70 1.07 -5.65
CA TYR A 18 7.12 -0.32 -5.50
C TYR A 18 6.78 -1.17 -6.75
N CYS A 19 5.59 -0.99 -7.33
CA CYS A 19 5.18 -1.66 -8.57
C CYS A 19 6.10 -1.29 -9.74
N LEU A 20 6.44 -0.01 -9.89
CA LEU A 20 7.38 0.46 -10.92
C LEU A 20 8.76 -0.16 -10.75
N TRP A 21 9.24 -0.28 -9.52
CA TRP A 21 10.51 -0.96 -9.25
C TRP A 21 10.43 -2.46 -9.54
N LEU A 22 9.35 -3.12 -9.08
CA LEU A 22 9.19 -4.57 -9.17
C LEU A 22 9.08 -5.04 -10.61
N THR A 23 8.32 -4.31 -11.44
CA THR A 23 8.14 -4.62 -12.87
C THR A 23 9.42 -4.47 -13.70
N ALA A 24 10.45 -3.80 -13.17
CA ALA A 24 11.77 -3.70 -13.79
C ALA A 24 12.73 -4.84 -13.39
N GLN A 25 12.35 -5.72 -12.45
CA GLN A 25 13.18 -6.83 -11.97
C GLN A 25 13.12 -8.06 -12.89
N PRO A 26 14.09 -9.00 -12.79
CA PRO A 26 13.97 -10.29 -13.47
C PRO A 26 12.78 -11.11 -12.93
N PRO A 27 12.25 -12.08 -13.71
CA PRO A 27 11.08 -12.86 -13.32
C PRO A 27 11.20 -13.58 -11.96
N GLU A 28 12.39 -14.07 -11.62
CA GLU A 28 12.64 -14.75 -10.33
C GLU A 28 12.38 -13.81 -9.15
N GLU A 29 12.84 -12.56 -9.25
CA GLU A 29 12.65 -11.55 -8.22
C GLU A 29 11.19 -11.09 -8.16
N ILE A 30 10.52 -10.97 -9.31
CA ILE A 30 9.07 -10.70 -9.36
C ILE A 30 8.30 -11.79 -8.60
N LEU A 31 8.66 -13.06 -8.79
CA LEU A 31 8.02 -14.18 -8.10
C LEU A 31 8.32 -14.18 -6.59
N ASN A 32 9.55 -13.86 -6.19
CA ASN A 32 9.93 -13.75 -4.78
C ASN A 32 9.10 -12.70 -4.01
N HIS A 33 8.71 -11.62 -4.70
CA HIS A 33 7.97 -10.51 -4.11
C HIS A 33 6.46 -10.54 -4.38
N ALA A 34 5.95 -11.52 -5.15
CA ALA A 34 4.53 -11.59 -5.50
C ALA A 34 3.61 -11.61 -4.26
N TYR A 35 4.00 -12.35 -3.23
CA TYR A 35 3.25 -12.40 -1.97
C TYR A 35 3.25 -11.04 -1.24
N GLU A 36 4.41 -10.40 -1.12
CA GLU A 36 4.53 -9.08 -0.49
C GLU A 36 3.67 -8.05 -1.23
N TYR A 37 3.75 -8.03 -2.57
CA TYR A 37 2.96 -7.14 -3.41
C TYR A 37 1.46 -7.31 -3.14
N SER A 38 0.95 -8.55 -3.17
CA SER A 38 -0.46 -8.84 -2.95
C SER A 38 -0.93 -8.42 -1.56
N VAL A 39 -0.14 -8.69 -0.51
CA VAL A 39 -0.49 -8.29 0.86
C VAL A 39 -0.56 -6.77 0.99
N ARG A 40 0.33 -6.03 0.32
CA ARG A 40 0.30 -4.56 0.35
C ARG A 40 -0.96 -4.00 -0.33
N GLU A 41 -1.40 -4.57 -1.45
CA GLU A 41 -2.69 -4.23 -2.08
C GLU A 41 -3.87 -4.51 -1.16
N ASP A 42 -3.90 -5.67 -0.50
CA ASP A 42 -4.97 -6.05 0.43
C ASP A 42 -5.04 -5.07 1.62
N ILE A 43 -3.89 -4.63 2.15
CA ILE A 43 -3.83 -3.64 3.23
C ILE A 43 -4.36 -2.28 2.76
N ILE A 44 -4.04 -1.85 1.54
CA ILE A 44 -4.54 -0.58 0.98
C ILE A 44 -6.06 -0.66 0.86
N LEU A 45 -6.59 -1.72 0.25
CA LEU A 45 -8.03 -1.94 0.12
C LEU A 45 -8.72 -1.97 1.49
N ALA A 46 -8.15 -2.68 2.46
CA ALA A 46 -8.67 -2.71 3.82
C ALA A 46 -8.65 -1.31 4.46
N THR A 47 -7.61 -0.50 4.23
CA THR A 47 -7.50 0.86 4.80
C THR A 47 -8.54 1.81 4.22
N GLU A 48 -8.98 1.59 2.98
CA GLU A 48 -10.06 2.34 2.34
C GLU A 48 -11.43 1.97 2.89
N GLU A 49 -11.68 0.69 3.13
CA GLU A 49 -12.97 0.18 3.59
C GLU A 49 -13.12 0.22 5.13
N MET A 50 -12.02 0.27 5.88
CA MET A 50 -12.05 0.27 7.35
C MET A 50 -12.29 1.66 7.93
N ASN A 51 -13.23 1.80 8.86
CA ASN A 51 -13.37 2.99 9.70
C ASN A 51 -12.29 3.01 10.80
N LEU A 52 -11.06 3.34 10.43
CA LEU A 52 -9.96 3.51 11.38
C LEU A 52 -10.22 4.73 12.27
N THR A 53 -10.00 4.58 13.57
CA THR A 53 -10.07 5.73 14.48
C THR A 53 -9.04 6.79 14.08
N PRO A 54 -9.31 8.10 14.26
CA PRO A 54 -8.35 9.16 13.91
C PRO A 54 -6.96 9.00 14.54
N ALA A 55 -6.87 8.40 15.74
CA ALA A 55 -5.60 8.10 16.39
C ALA A 55 -4.76 7.06 15.64
N ARG A 56 -5.40 6.00 15.11
CA ARG A 56 -4.75 4.98 14.29
C ARG A 56 -4.31 5.53 12.94
N VAL A 57 -5.16 6.32 12.29
CA VAL A 57 -4.82 6.98 11.01
C VAL A 57 -3.58 7.86 11.18
N ARG A 58 -3.52 8.66 12.25
CA ARG A 58 -2.35 9.50 12.56
C ARG A 58 -1.06 8.72 12.87
N ALA A 59 -1.16 7.49 13.35
CA ALA A 59 0.01 6.67 13.64
C ALA A 59 0.62 6.02 12.38
N LEU A 60 -0.14 5.96 11.29
CA LEU A 60 0.26 5.33 10.02
C LEU A 60 0.65 6.36 8.94
N LEU A 61 0.23 7.61 9.12
CA LEU A 61 0.66 8.77 8.33
C LEU A 61 2.12 9.13 8.61
#